data_AF-A0A2G5SR71-F1
#
_entry.id   AF-A0A2G5SR71-F1
#
_cell.length_a   1.000
_cell.length_b   1.000
_cell.length_c   1.000
_cell.angle_alpha   90.00
_cell.angle_beta   90.00
_cell.angle_gamma   90.00
#
_symmetry.space_group_name_H-M   'P 1'
#
loop_
_entity.id
_entity.type
_entity.pdbx_description
1 polymer ?
#
loop_
_entity_poly.entity_id
_entity_poly.type
_entity_poly.pdbx_seq_one_letter_code
_entity_poly.pdbx_strand_id
1 'polypeptide(L)'
;MSGGQKQRIAKALVRNPRALILDKATMALDMESEALVQQALSRCTQDMTVLVIVYRLSIVRNSNNIAVIEHGGVSAQETNEELMEDSEGLCIKLVMRQSNLIE
;
A
#
# COMPACT_ATOMS: atom_id res chain seq x y z
N MET A 1 0.19 -16.33 0.79
CA MET A 1 1.62 -15.89 0.83
C MET A 1 2.42 -17.12 0.52
N SER A 2 3.42 -17.06 -0.37
CA SER A 2 4.49 -18.04 -0.23
C SER A 2 5.11 -17.84 1.16
N GLY A 3 5.47 -18.92 1.87
CA GLY A 3 6.05 -18.80 3.22
C GLY A 3 7.25 -17.83 3.28
N GLY A 4 7.93 -17.64 2.14
CA GLY A 4 9.02 -16.69 1.98
C GLY A 4 8.65 -15.22 2.19
N GLN A 5 7.48 -14.74 1.74
CA GLN A 5 7.07 -13.34 2.00
C GLN A 5 6.76 -13.13 3.49
N LYS A 6 6.09 -14.09 4.16
CA LYS A 6 5.81 -14.02 5.62
C LYS A 6 7.11 -13.90 6.39
N GLN A 7 8.07 -14.75 6.07
CA GLN A 7 9.37 -14.74 6.73
C GLN A 7 10.17 -13.47 6.46
N ARG A 8 10.13 -12.90 5.25
CA ARG A 8 10.86 -11.66 4.94
C ARG A 8 10.30 -10.48 5.73
N ILE A 9 8.97 -10.34 5.79
CA ILE A 9 8.33 -9.29 6.58
C ILE A 9 8.65 -9.48 8.06
N ALA A 10 8.47 -10.70 8.59
CA ALA A 10 8.79 -10.99 9.99
C ALA A 10 10.26 -10.67 10.33
N LYS A 11 11.21 -11.06 9.48
CA LYS A 11 12.64 -10.74 9.66
C LYS A 11 12.93 -9.24 9.61
N ALA A 12 12.23 -8.50 8.75
CA ALA A 12 12.37 -7.05 8.69
C ALA A 12 11.86 -6.38 9.98
N LEU A 13 10.69 -6.80 10.46
CA LEU A 13 10.06 -6.27 11.69
C LEU A 13 10.88 -6.56 12.95
N VAL A 14 11.53 -7.73 13.04
CA VAL A 14 12.41 -8.09 14.17
C VAL A 14 13.54 -7.06 14.39
N ARG A 15 13.96 -6.34 13.34
CA ARG A 15 15.00 -5.31 13.45
C ARG A 15 14.49 -3.97 13.99
N ASN A 16 13.19 -3.85 14.26
CA ASN A 16 12.52 -2.61 14.67
C ASN A 16 12.96 -1.39 13.83
N PRO A 17 12.80 -1.46 12.50
CA PRO A 17 13.31 -0.42 11.62
C PRO A 17 12.52 0.88 11.79
N ARG A 18 13.17 2.03 11.59
CA ARG A 18 12.45 3.32 11.56
C ARG A 18 11.58 3.49 10.32
N ALA A 19 11.93 2.80 9.23
CA ALA A 19 11.19 2.81 7.99
C ALA A 19 11.11 1.42 7.36
N LEU A 20 9.93 1.07 6.84
CA LEU A 20 9.64 -0.18 6.17
C LEU A 20 9.18 0.11 4.74
N ILE A 21 9.86 -0.49 3.75
CA ILE A 21 9.48 -0.38 2.34
C ILE A 21 8.96 -1.74 1.88
N LEU A 22 7.74 -1.76 1.35
CA LEU A 22 7.06 -2.95 0.89
C LEU A 22 6.78 -2.84 -0.61
N ASP A 23 7.58 -3.54 -1.41
CA ASP A 23 7.33 -3.69 -2.85
C ASP A 23 6.55 -4.98 -3.09
N LYS A 24 5.31 -4.88 -3.60
CA LYS A 24 4.46 -6.03 -3.98
C LYS A 24 4.15 -7.03 -2.84
N ALA A 25 4.16 -6.58 -1.59
CA ALA A 25 4.11 -7.46 -0.41
C ALA A 25 2.83 -8.31 -0.29
N THR A 26 1.73 -7.91 -0.94
CA THR A 26 0.40 -8.55 -0.86
C THR A 26 -0.05 -9.23 -2.15
N MET A 27 0.69 -9.12 -3.26
CA MET A 27 0.23 -9.63 -4.57
C MET A 27 0.08 -11.16 -4.63
N ALA A 28 0.69 -11.91 -3.71
CA ALA A 28 0.57 -13.37 -3.63
C ALA A 28 -0.42 -13.83 -2.54
N LEU A 29 -1.43 -13.00 -2.25
CA LEU A 29 -2.46 -13.25 -1.25
C LEU A 29 -3.85 -13.35 -1.88
N ASP A 30 -4.60 -14.35 -1.44
CA ASP A 30 -6.06 -14.30 -1.42
C ASP A 30 -6.55 -13.19 -0.48
N MET A 31 -7.79 -12.73 -0.69
CA MET A 31 -8.38 -11.57 -0.03
C MET A 31 -8.42 -11.70 1.52
N GLU A 32 -8.69 -12.90 2.04
CA GLU A 32 -8.73 -13.17 3.48
C GLU A 32 -7.33 -13.07 4.10
N SER A 33 -6.34 -13.70 3.45
CA SER A 33 -4.94 -13.62 3.88
C SER A 33 -4.39 -12.19 3.79
N GLU A 34 -4.84 -11.39 2.84
CA GLU A 34 -4.47 -9.97 2.70
C GLU A 34 -4.93 -9.15 3.90
N ALA A 35 -6.18 -9.32 4.33
CA ALA A 35 -6.74 -8.63 5.48
C ALA A 35 -5.98 -8.95 6.79
N LEU A 36 -5.64 -10.24 7.01
CA LEU A 36 -4.86 -10.67 8.17
C LEU A 36 -3.45 -10.05 8.20
N VAL A 37 -2.78 -10.00 7.05
CA VAL A 37 -1.44 -9.40 6.93
C VAL A 37 -1.50 -7.89 7.13
N GLN A 38 -2.51 -7.22 6.58
CA GLN A 38 -2.73 -5.80 6.82
C GLN A 38 -2.96 -5.50 8.30
N GLN A 39 -3.79 -6.27 9.00
CA GLN A 39 -4.00 -6.09 10.44
C GLN A 39 -2.69 -6.27 11.22
N ALA A 40 -1.91 -7.30 10.90
CA ALA A 40 -0.64 -7.55 11.55
C ALA A 40 0.36 -6.39 11.30
N LEU A 41 0.49 -5.95 10.05
CA LEU A 41 1.35 -4.83 9.69
C LEU A 41 0.91 -3.55 10.41
N SER A 42 -0.38 -3.20 10.35
CA SER A 42 -0.93 -2.00 11.00
C SER A 42 -0.60 -1.94 12.50
N ARG A 43 -0.65 -3.07 13.21
CA ARG A 43 -0.25 -3.14 14.63
C ARG A 43 1.25 -3.01 14.82
N CYS A 44 2.05 -3.69 14.00
CA CYS A 44 3.49 -3.66 14.14
C CYS A 44 4.10 -2.31 13.77
N THR A 45 3.48 -1.55 12.85
CA THR A 45 4.07 -0.35 12.25
C THR A 45 3.51 0.96 12.78
N GLN A 46 2.82 0.99 13.93
CA GLN A 46 2.23 2.22 14.47
C GLN A 46 3.26 3.36 14.66
N ASP A 47 4.49 3.02 15.04
CA ASP A 47 5.59 3.98 15.25
C ASP A 47 6.64 3.95 14.12
N MET A 48 6.29 3.40 12.95
CA MET A 48 7.21 3.25 11.82
C MET A 48 6.70 4.01 10.59
N THR A 49 7.61 4.60 9.83
CA THR A 49 7.28 5.08 8.47
C THR A 49 7.13 3.88 7.53
N VAL A 50 5.99 3.73 6.87
CA VAL A 50 5.75 2.63 5.92
C VAL A 50 5.50 3.18 4.53
N LEU A 51 6.30 2.74 3.57
CA LEU A 51 6.09 3.00 2.14
C LEU A 51 5.66 1.70 1.48
N VAL A 52 4.50 1.70 0.83
CA VAL A 52 3.97 0.52 0.13
C VAL A 52 3.77 0.85 -1.34
N ILE A 53 4.33 0.02 -2.21
CA ILE A 53 4.09 0.07 -3.66
C ILE A 53 3.03 -0.98 -3.96
N VAL A 54 1.86 -0.54 -4.42
CA VAL A 54 0.68 -1.38 -4.59
C VAL A 54 0.05 -1.23 -5.95
N TYR A 55 -0.61 -2.30 -6.41
CA TYR A 55 -1.44 -2.32 -7.61
C TYR A 55 -2.94 -2.46 -7.29
N ARG A 56 -3.28 -2.58 -5.99
CA ARG A 56 -4.66 -2.75 -5.52
C ARG A 56 -5.08 -1.57 -4.65
N LEU A 57 -6.24 -1.03 -4.99
CA LEU A 57 -6.85 0.12 -4.33
C LEU A 57 -7.30 -0.17 -2.88
N SER A 58 -7.53 -1.44 -2.54
CA SER A 58 -7.88 -1.89 -1.18
C SER A 58 -6.84 -1.47 -0.13
N ILE A 59 -5.56 -1.39 -0.49
CA ILE A 59 -4.48 -1.02 0.42
C ILE A 59 -4.38 0.50 0.60
N VAL A 60 -4.77 1.25 -0.43
CA VAL A 60 -4.77 2.71 -0.45
C VAL A 60 -5.67 3.28 0.66
N ARG A 61 -6.77 2.58 0.99
CA ARG A 61 -7.76 3.02 2.00
C ARG A 61 -7.22 3.19 3.42
N ASN A 62 -6.10 2.57 3.78
CA ASN A 62 -5.53 2.65 5.13
C ASN A 62 -4.21 3.43 5.18
N SER A 63 -3.90 4.18 4.13
CA SER A 63 -2.67 4.99 4.05
C SER A 63 -2.90 6.41 4.59
N ASN A 64 -1.86 7.07 5.10
CA ASN A 64 -1.97 8.49 5.49
C ASN A 64 -1.81 9.43 4.28
N ASN A 65 -1.05 9.00 3.27
CA ASN A 65 -0.72 9.79 2.10
C ASN A 65 -0.54 8.84 0.91
N ILE A 66 -1.02 9.27 -0.25
CA ILE A 66 -1.10 8.50 -1.48
C ILE A 66 -0.45 9.32 -2.58
N ALA A 67 0.55 8.76 -3.24
CA ALA A 67 1.21 9.40 -4.37
C ALA A 67 1.10 8.52 -5.62
N VAL A 68 0.68 9.11 -6.73
CA VAL A 68 0.68 8.46 -8.04
C VAL A 68 1.90 8.89 -8.82
N ILE A 69 2.67 7.92 -9.29
CA ILE A 69 3.88 8.17 -10.09
C ILE A 69 3.58 7.83 -11.55
N GLU A 70 3.74 8.81 -12.45
CA GLU A 70 3.72 8.61 -13.90
C GLU A 70 4.87 9.36 -14.56
N HIS A 71 5.38 8.81 -15.68
CA HIS A 71 6.47 9.43 -16.45
C HIS A 71 7.72 9.80 -15.62
N GLY A 72 7.97 9.07 -14.51
CA GLY A 72 9.12 9.30 -13.63
C GLY A 72 8.95 10.44 -12.61
N GLY A 73 7.75 11.02 -12.48
CA GLY A 73 7.45 12.08 -11.51
C GLY A 73 6.16 11.81 -10.72
N VAL A 74 5.94 12.60 -9.66
CA VAL A 74 4.68 12.58 -8.89
C VAL A 74 3.62 13.34 -9.69
N SER A 75 2.61 12.63 -10.18
CA SER A 75 1.53 13.19 -10.99
C SER A 75 0.34 13.63 -10.15
N ALA A 76 0.13 13.00 -9.00
CA ALA A 76 -0.85 13.39 -8.00
C ALA A 76 -0.38 12.94 -6.61
N GLN A 77 -0.72 13.70 -5.58
CA GLN A 77 -0.47 13.32 -4.20
C GLN A 77 -1.57 13.90 -3.30
N GLU A 78 -2.22 13.04 -2.54
CA GLU A 78 -3.36 13.40 -1.68
C GLU A 78 -3.30 12.59 -0.38
N THR A 79 -3.89 13.12 0.68
CA THR A 79 -4.20 12.36 1.89
C THR A 79 -5.36 11.40 1.64
N ASN A 80 -5.51 10.41 2.51
CA ASN A 80 -6.66 9.51 2.41
C ASN A 80 -7.99 10.23 2.64
N GLU A 81 -8.00 11.24 3.50
CA GLU A 81 -9.16 12.08 3.77
C GLU A 81 -9.59 12.84 2.51
N GLU A 82 -8.65 13.54 1.85
CA GLU A 82 -8.88 14.23 0.58
C GLU A 82 -9.35 13.27 -0.53
N LEU A 83 -8.73 12.09 -0.63
CA LEU A 83 -9.12 11.07 -1.60
C LEU A 83 -10.57 10.58 -1.38
N MET A 84 -11.01 10.50 -0.13
CA MET A 84 -12.38 10.04 0.21
C MET A 84 -13.43 11.12 -0.01
N GLU A 85 -13.06 12.39 0.10
CA GLU A 85 -13.94 13.55 -0.13
C GLU A 85 -14.12 13.86 -1.62
N ASP A 86 -13.06 13.72 -2.42
CA ASP A 86 -13.09 13.98 -3.86
C ASP A 86 -13.09 12.69 -4.69
N SER A 87 -14.26 12.05 -4.77
CA SER A 87 -14.47 10.85 -5.58
C SER A 87 -14.21 11.03 -7.09
N GLU A 88 -14.08 12.26 -7.59
CA GLU A 88 -13.70 12.57 -8.98
C GLU A 88 -12.31 13.21 -9.10
N GLY A 89 -11.52 13.20 -8.02
CA GLY A 89 -10.21 13.82 -7.95
C GLY A 89 -9.19 13.22 -8.93
N LEU A 90 -8.14 13.99 -9.21
CA LEU A 90 -7.08 13.56 -10.12
C LEU A 90 -6.42 12.28 -9.63
N CYS A 91 -6.16 12.16 -8.32
CA CYS A 91 -5.56 10.96 -7.75
C CYS A 91 -6.44 9.72 -8.00
N ILE A 92 -7.74 9.76 -7.69
CA ILE A 92 -8.67 8.65 -7.98
C ILE A 92 -8.68 8.32 -9.46
N LYS A 93 -8.81 9.31 -10.34
CA LYS A 93 -8.83 9.08 -11.79
C LYS A 93 -7.57 8.34 -12.27
N LEU A 94 -6.40 8.73 -11.77
CA LEU A 94 -5.14 8.07 -12.13
C LEU A 94 -5.01 6.66 -11.52
N VAL A 95 -5.39 6.48 -10.26
CA VAL A 95 -5.36 5.15 -9.61
C VAL A 95 -6.35 4.18 -10.28
N MET A 96 -7.55 4.65 -10.64
CA MET A 96 -8.53 3.86 -11.39
C MET A 96 -8.03 3.52 -12.79
N ARG A 97 -7.37 4.46 -13.47
CA ARG A 97 -6.73 4.19 -14.77
C ARG A 97 -5.71 3.06 -14.66
N GLN A 98 -4.85 3.08 -13.65
CA GLN A 98 -3.86 2.02 -13.43
C GLN A 98 -4.48 0.67 -13.04
N SER A 99 -5.60 0.67 -12.29
CA SER A 99 -6.30 -0.54 -11.91
C SER A 99 -6.94 -1.25 -13.12
N ASN A 100 -7.55 -0.48 -14.03
CA ASN A 100 -8.14 -0.99 -15.28
C ASN A 100 -7.11 -1.43 -16.33
N LEU A 101 -5.83 -1.06 -16.16
CA LEU A 101 -4.73 -1.46 -17.03
C LEU A 101 -4.14 -2.83 -16.64
N ILE A 102 -4.63 -3.46 -15.56
CA ILE A 102 -4.11 -4.71 -14.98
C ILE A 102 -5.12 -5.87 -15.06
N GLU A 103 -6.29 -5.67 -15.68
CA GLU A 103 -7.19 -6.77 -16.11
C GLU A 103 -6.95 -7.19 -17.57
#